data_AF-A0A382P6Q9-F1
#
_entry.id   AF-A0A382P6Q9-F1
#
_cell.length_a   1.000
_cell.length_b   1.000
_cell.length_c   1.000
_cell.angle_alpha   90.00
_cell.angle_beta   90.00
_cell.angle_gamma   90.00
#
_symmetry.space_group_name_H-M   'P 1'
#
loop_
_entity.id
_entity.type
_entity.pdbx_description
1 polymer ?
#
loop_
_entity_poly.entity_id
_entity_poly.type
_entity_poly.pdbx_seq_one_letter_code
_entity_poly.pdbx_strand_id
1 'polypeptide(L)'
;AVQVAFNLKKGSLPIRGDIDMSTANDCMQKGLKILAGGNVVPSGDILLSADTNNQVNDLMNTFWSDLYMTPEEAQAKYAKIIASAD
;
A
#
# COMPACT_ATOMS: atom_id res chain seq x y z
N ALA A 1 -1.78 3.46 -25.75
CA ALA A 1 -0.33 3.46 -26.00
C ALA A 1 0.49 4.06 -24.83
N VAL A 2 0.36 5.37 -24.53
CA VAL A 2 1.22 6.05 -23.52
C VAL A 2 1.16 5.43 -22.13
N GLN A 3 -0.05 5.20 -21.59
CA GLN A 3 -0.23 4.61 -20.25
C GLN A 3 0.45 3.24 -20.12
N VAL A 4 0.26 2.35 -21.09
CA VAL A 4 0.89 1.03 -21.09
C VAL A 4 2.42 1.15 -21.09
N ALA A 5 2.98 1.91 -22.04
CA ALA A 5 4.43 2.07 -22.14
C ALA A 5 5.06 2.64 -20.86
N PHE A 6 4.42 3.64 -20.27
CA PHE A 6 4.85 4.21 -18.99
C PHE A 6 4.79 3.19 -17.85
N ASN A 7 3.66 2.52 -17.68
CA ASN A 7 3.46 1.56 -16.58
C ASN A 7 4.36 0.33 -16.71
N LEU A 8 4.65 -0.13 -17.93
CA LEU A 8 5.64 -1.19 -18.17
C LEU A 8 7.05 -0.79 -17.73
N LYS A 9 7.43 0.48 -17.89
CA LYS A 9 8.73 1.00 -17.45
C LYS A 9 8.77 1.31 -15.96
N LYS A 10 7.66 1.82 -15.39
CA LYS A 10 7.54 2.13 -13.96
C LYS A 10 7.34 0.88 -13.10
N GLY A 11 6.81 -0.21 -13.67
CA GLY A 11 6.43 -1.42 -12.94
C GLY A 11 5.09 -1.30 -12.21
N SER A 12 4.25 -0.33 -12.58
CA SER A 12 2.95 -0.06 -11.94
C SER A 12 1.78 -0.59 -12.77
N LEU A 13 0.57 -0.57 -12.20
CA LEU A 13 -0.66 -0.91 -12.90
C LEU A 13 -1.30 0.36 -13.50
N PRO A 14 -1.74 0.34 -14.77
CA PRO A 14 -2.43 1.47 -15.37
C PRO A 14 -3.74 1.80 -14.64
N ILE A 15 -4.00 3.09 -14.42
CA ILE A 15 -5.28 3.55 -13.84
C ILE A 15 -6.47 3.36 -14.79
N ARG A 16 -6.20 3.32 -16.10
CA ARG A 16 -7.20 3.05 -17.13
C ARG A 16 -7.36 1.54 -17.30
N GLY A 17 -8.60 1.06 -17.23
CA GLY A 17 -8.94 -0.36 -17.43
C GLY A 17 -9.11 -0.76 -18.90
N ASP A 18 -9.19 0.20 -19.82
CA ASP A 18 -9.42 -0.02 -21.26
C ASP A 18 -8.11 -0.13 -22.06
N ILE A 19 -7.10 -0.80 -21.48
CA ILE A 19 -5.82 -1.04 -22.14
C ILE A 19 -5.85 -2.32 -22.98
N ASP A 20 -4.96 -2.39 -23.97
CA ASP A 20 -4.67 -3.64 -24.66
C ASP A 20 -3.86 -4.58 -23.76
N MET A 21 -4.52 -5.58 -23.20
CA MET A 21 -3.92 -6.57 -22.29
C MET A 21 -2.81 -7.40 -22.93
N SER A 22 -2.79 -7.54 -24.26
CA SER A 22 -1.73 -8.29 -24.96
C SER A 22 -0.35 -7.62 -24.85
N THR A 23 -0.34 -6.32 -24.54
CA THR A 23 0.87 -5.52 -24.39
C THR A 23 1.35 -5.43 -22.94
N ALA A 24 0.60 -5.96 -21.98
CA ALA A 24 0.97 -6.00 -20.57
C ALA A 24 1.89 -7.20 -20.28
N ASN A 25 2.89 -7.02 -19.41
CA ASN A 25 3.72 -8.14 -18.94
C ASN A 25 2.95 -9.02 -17.93
N ASP A 26 3.50 -10.21 -17.65
CA ASP A 26 2.83 -11.22 -16.81
C ASP A 26 2.46 -10.70 -15.41
N CYS A 27 3.31 -9.88 -14.79
CA CYS A 27 3.02 -9.31 -13.47
C CYS A 27 1.89 -8.27 -13.52
N MET A 28 1.86 -7.42 -14.56
CA MET A 28 0.81 -6.44 -14.77
C MET A 28 -0.54 -7.11 -15.02
N GLN A 29 -0.56 -8.17 -15.83
CA GLN A 29 -1.77 -8.95 -16.07
C GLN A 29 -2.33 -9.56 -14.77
N LYS A 30 -1.45 -10.14 -13.92
CA LYS A 30 -1.83 -10.65 -12.59
C LYS A 30 -2.40 -9.55 -11.70
N GLY A 31 -1.73 -8.40 -11.62
CA GLY A 31 -2.18 -7.27 -10.82
C GLY A 31 -3.54 -6.74 -11.24
N LEU A 32 -3.77 -6.58 -12.55
CA LEU A 32 -5.07 -6.14 -13.09
C LEU A 32 -6.19 -7.13 -12.78
N LYS A 33 -5.91 -8.44 -12.82
CA LYS A 33 -6.86 -9.48 -12.42
C LYS A 33 -7.22 -9.40 -10.92
N ILE A 34 -6.23 -9.12 -10.06
CA ILE A 34 -6.46 -8.93 -8.62
C ILE A 34 -7.34 -7.69 -8.38
N LEU A 35 -7.02 -6.57 -9.04
CA LEU A 35 -7.81 -5.32 -8.93
C LEU A 35 -9.26 -5.52 -9.38
N ALA A 36 -9.48 -6.25 -10.48
CA ALA A 36 -10.83 -6.58 -10.96
C ALA A 36 -11.64 -7.43 -9.98
N GLY A 37 -10.98 -8.11 -9.03
CA GLY A 37 -11.63 -8.86 -7.95
C GLY A 37 -12.27 -7.99 -6.87
N GLY A 38 -12.04 -6.66 -6.87
CA GLY A 38 -12.71 -5.72 -5.98
C GLY A 38 -12.25 -5.72 -4.51
N ASN A 39 -11.37 -6.63 -4.12
CA ASN A 39 -10.83 -6.73 -2.75
C ASN A 39 -9.65 -5.76 -2.55
N VAL A 40 -9.87 -4.48 -2.84
CA VAL A 40 -8.86 -3.42 -2.75
C VAL A 40 -9.11 -2.53 -1.54
N VAL A 41 -8.04 -2.11 -0.88
CA VAL A 41 -8.09 -1.10 0.18
C VAL A 41 -7.19 0.09 -0.22
N PRO A 42 -7.58 1.34 0.13
CA PRO A 42 -6.71 2.49 -0.05
C PRO A 42 -5.37 2.29 0.67
N SER A 43 -4.27 2.79 0.09
CA SER A 43 -2.98 2.83 0.81
C SER A 43 -3.07 3.78 2.00
N GLY A 44 -2.33 3.50 3.08
CA GLY A 44 -2.13 4.45 4.18
C GLY A 44 -1.55 5.78 3.71
N ASP A 45 -0.71 5.76 2.68
CA ASP A 45 -0.07 6.97 2.11
C ASP A 45 -1.06 7.98 1.52
N ILE A 46 -2.28 7.53 1.15
CA ILE A 46 -3.33 8.41 0.63
C ILE A 46 -4.38 8.75 1.67
N LEU A 47 -4.36 8.10 2.84
CA LEU A 47 -5.30 8.29 3.92
C LEU A 47 -4.73 9.10 5.08
N LEU A 48 -3.43 9.04 5.30
CA LEU A 48 -2.75 9.60 6.46
C LEU A 48 -1.69 10.61 6.01
N SER A 49 -1.45 11.62 6.83
CA SER A 49 -0.31 12.52 6.65
C SER A 49 1.01 11.75 6.64
N ALA A 50 2.05 12.36 6.07
CA ALA A 50 3.39 11.78 6.09
C ALA A 50 3.91 11.59 7.53
N ASP A 51 3.56 12.50 8.45
CA ASP A 51 3.95 12.41 9.85
C ASP A 51 3.29 11.20 10.53
N THR A 52 1.97 11.05 10.39
CA THR A 52 1.24 9.92 10.95
C THR A 52 1.77 8.58 10.38
N ASN A 53 2.04 8.51 9.07
CA ASN A 53 2.62 7.30 8.46
C ASN A 53 4.01 6.98 9.04
N ASN A 54 4.86 7.99 9.28
CA ASN A 54 6.17 7.78 9.89
C ASN A 54 6.05 7.27 11.33
N GLN A 55 5.15 7.82 12.14
CA GLN A 55 4.90 7.33 13.50
C GLN A 55 4.45 5.85 13.50
N VAL A 56 3.57 5.47 12.58
CA VAL A 56 3.14 4.07 12.40
C VAL A 56 4.32 3.18 12.00
N ASN A 57 5.13 3.62 11.03
CA ASN A 57 6.30 2.86 10.56
C ASN A 57 7.33 2.65 11.68
N ASP A 58 7.60 3.68 12.48
CA ASP A 58 8.52 3.60 13.62
C ASP A 58 8.00 2.64 14.69
N LEU A 59 6.69 2.68 14.98
CA LEU A 59 6.06 1.72 15.88
C LEU A 59 6.20 0.29 15.36
N MET A 60 5.90 0.03 14.09
CA MET A 60 6.00 -1.31 13.50
C MET A 60 7.44 -1.81 13.47
N ASN A 61 8.41 -0.95 13.12
CA ASN A 61 9.83 -1.27 13.20
C ASN A 61 10.23 -1.66 14.63
N THR A 62 9.76 -0.91 15.63
CA THR A 62 10.03 -1.21 17.03
C THR A 62 9.39 -2.54 17.44
N PHE A 63 8.13 -2.77 17.10
CA PHE A 63 7.43 -4.02 17.42
C PHE A 63 8.15 -5.27 16.86
N TRP A 64 8.68 -5.19 15.65
CA TRP A 64 9.39 -6.32 15.04
C TRP A 64 10.84 -6.50 15.54
N SER A 65 11.44 -5.47 16.16
CA SER A 65 12.84 -5.51 16.62
C SER A 65 12.98 -5.67 18.14
N ASP A 66 11.99 -5.23 18.91
CA ASP A 66 11.93 -5.39 20.36
C ASP A 66 11.26 -6.72 20.72
N LEU A 67 12.06 -7.68 21.19
CA LEU A 67 11.59 -9.02 21.59
C LEU A 67 10.67 -9.03 22.81
N TYR A 68 10.50 -7.89 23.49
CA TYR A 68 9.69 -7.78 24.71
C TYR A 68 8.40 -6.99 24.48
N MET A 69 8.22 -6.34 23.33
CA MET A 69 6.97 -5.65 23.03
C MET A 69 5.86 -6.66 22.75
N THR A 70 4.80 -6.60 23.55
CA THR A 70 3.63 -7.45 23.32
C THR A 70 2.77 -6.92 22.16
N PRO A 71 2.03 -7.80 21.45
CA PRO A 71 1.05 -7.36 20.46
C PRO A 71 0.02 -6.36 21.02
N GLU A 72 -0.38 -6.51 22.29
CA GLU A 72 -1.32 -5.64 22.98
C GLU A 72 -0.75 -4.22 23.16
N GLU A 73 0.53 -4.11 23.55
CA GLU A 73 1.20 -2.81 23.66
C GLU A 73 1.36 -2.13 22.30
N ALA A 74 1.72 -2.89 21.26
CA ALA A 74 1.82 -2.36 19.90
C ALA A 74 0.47 -1.85 19.40
N GLN A 75 -0.60 -2.62 19.62
CA GLN A 75 -1.96 -2.23 19.25
C GLN A 75 -2.40 -0.96 20.00
N ALA A 76 -2.14 -0.87 21.30
CA ALA A 76 -2.49 0.31 22.10
C ALA A 76 -1.76 1.58 21.61
N LYS A 77 -0.47 1.45 21.26
CA LYS A 77 0.31 2.55 20.68
C LYS A 77 -0.20 2.95 19.30
N TYR A 78 -0.53 1.97 18.45
CA TYR A 78 -1.10 2.23 17.12
C TYR A 78 -2.42 2.99 17.22
N ALA A 79 -3.33 2.53 18.09
CA ALA A 79 -4.61 3.20 18.31
C ALA A 79 -4.44 4.65 18.79
N LYS A 80 -3.43 4.90 19.63
CA LYS A 80 -3.09 6.26 20.08
C LYS A 80 -2.62 7.15 18.92
N ILE A 81 -1.74 6.66 18.05
CA ILE A 81 -1.27 7.41 16.88
C ILE A 81 -2.45 7.77 15.98
N ILE A 82 -3.30 6.80 15.66
CA ILE A 82 -4.47 7.02 14.80
C ILE A 82 -5.48 7.98 15.43
N ALA A 83 -5.69 7.91 16.75
CA ALA A 83 -6.60 8.82 17.44
C ALA A 83 -6.13 10.29 17.41
N SER A 84 -4.84 10.54 17.18
CA SER A 84 -4.25 11.87 17.03
C SER A 84 -3.84 12.22 15.60
N ALA A 85 -4.21 11.40 14.61
CA ALA A 85 -3.85 11.62 13.22
C ALA A 85 -4.53 12.88 12.65
N ASP A 86 -3.80 13.60 11.80
CA ASP A 86 -4.23 14.80 11.08
C ASP A 86 -4.74 14.52 9.65
#